data_AF-A0A7W1JG63-F1
#
_entry.id   AF-A0A7W1JG63-F1
#
_cell.length_a   1.000
_cell.length_b   1.000
_cell.length_c   1.000
_cell.angle_alpha   90.00
_cell.angle_beta   90.00
_cell.angle_gamma   90.00
#
_symmetry.space_group_name_H-M   'P 1'
#
loop_
_entity.id
_entity.type
_entity.pdbx_description
1 polymer ?
#
loop_
_entity_poly.entity_id
_entity_poly.type
_entity_poly.pdbx_seq_one_letter_code
_entity_poly.pdbx_strand_id
1 'polypeptide(L)'
;MRESPDALQALTEAIGTAVHADAAIVRFADERSGQLIAGPVWASSSALSAELVGSRRPSGAGEDGARSVLRVPIRRGEDVVGELELLRHGDSFDDDDASLAESAAAQAGLVLVAAELAVRGDGPEGRRKRELALAGEALAIAASGNA
;
A
#
# COMPACT_ATOMS: atom_id res chain seq x y z
N MET A 1 1.92 19.59 -3.82
CA MET A 1 2.16 18.61 -2.73
C MET A 1 0.92 17.74 -2.49
N ARG A 2 0.39 17.10 -3.55
CA ARG A 2 -0.77 16.18 -3.53
C ARG A 2 -0.49 14.82 -4.18
N GLU A 3 0.69 14.61 -4.75
CA GLU A 3 0.99 13.47 -5.62
C GLU A 3 1.24 12.15 -4.85
N SER A 4 1.78 12.22 -3.63
CA SER A 4 2.09 11.02 -2.83
C SER A 4 0.85 10.29 -2.27
N PRO A 5 -0.20 11.00 -1.79
CA PRO A 5 -1.49 10.39 -1.50
C PRO A 5 -2.11 9.70 -2.71
N ASP A 6 -2.06 10.34 -3.88
CA ASP A 6 -2.69 9.82 -5.10
C ASP A 6 -1.98 8.55 -5.62
N ALA A 7 -0.65 8.50 -5.58
CA ALA A 7 0.13 7.33 -6.00
C ALA A 7 -0.11 6.12 -5.09
N LEU A 8 -0.14 6.32 -3.76
CA LEU A 8 -0.44 5.23 -2.83
C LEU A 8 -1.89 4.75 -2.97
N GLN A 9 -2.84 5.66 -3.21
CA GLN A 9 -4.22 5.31 -3.47
C GLN A 9 -4.35 4.44 -4.73
N ALA A 10 -3.73 4.85 -5.83
CA ALA A 10 -3.74 4.09 -7.08
C ALA A 10 -3.12 2.70 -6.93
N LEU A 11 -1.99 2.59 -6.21
CA LEU A 11 -1.36 1.31 -5.90
C LEU A 11 -2.28 0.41 -5.05
N THR A 12 -2.96 1.00 -4.06
CA THR A 12 -3.88 0.27 -3.15
C THR A 12 -5.07 -0.29 -3.93
N GLU A 13 -5.61 0.48 -4.86
CA GLU A 13 -6.69 0.03 -5.77
C GLU A 13 -6.22 -1.06 -6.73
N ALA A 14 -5.03 -0.89 -7.33
CA ALA A 14 -4.46 -1.86 -8.24
C ALA A 14 -4.25 -3.23 -7.58
N ILE A 15 -3.65 -3.26 -6.38
CA ILE A 15 -3.41 -4.53 -5.68
C ILE A 15 -4.73 -5.18 -5.24
N GLY A 16 -5.65 -4.41 -4.67
CA GLY A 16 -6.95 -4.94 -4.23
C GLY A 16 -7.74 -5.57 -5.38
N THR A 17 -7.63 -4.99 -6.58
CA THR A 17 -8.24 -5.53 -7.80
C THR A 17 -7.49 -6.76 -8.31
N ALA A 18 -6.15 -6.71 -8.37
CA ALA A 18 -5.32 -7.78 -8.92
C ALA A 18 -5.43 -9.08 -8.13
N VAL A 19 -5.55 -9.00 -6.80
CA VAL A 19 -5.71 -10.17 -5.93
C VAL A 19 -7.17 -10.41 -5.55
N HIS A 20 -8.16 -9.85 -6.27
CA HIS A 20 -9.58 -10.08 -5.98
C HIS A 20 -9.95 -9.95 -4.48
N ALA A 21 -9.41 -8.93 -3.81
CA ALA A 21 -9.74 -8.65 -2.42
C ALA A 21 -11.09 -7.94 -2.33
N ASP A 22 -11.73 -8.02 -1.15
CA ASP A 22 -12.87 -7.17 -0.82
C ASP A 22 -12.42 -5.79 -0.31
N ALA A 23 -11.21 -5.71 0.26
CA ALA A 23 -10.58 -4.45 0.61
C ALA A 23 -9.05 -4.54 0.61
N ALA A 24 -8.41 -3.42 0.31
CA ALA A 24 -6.99 -3.19 0.41
C ALA A 24 -6.76 -1.90 1.21
N ILE A 25 -5.92 -1.99 2.25
CA ILE A 25 -5.68 -0.89 3.19
C ILE A 25 -4.18 -0.74 3.38
N VAL A 26 -3.65 0.46 3.15
CA VAL A 26 -2.34 0.82 3.67
C VAL A 26 -2.53 1.40 5.06
N ARG A 27 -1.96 0.74 6.07
CA ARG A 27 -1.93 1.23 7.44
C ARG A 27 -0.57 1.75 7.82
N PHE A 28 -0.54 2.94 8.38
CA PHE A 28 0.69 3.54 8.90
C PHE A 28 0.84 3.27 10.39
N ALA A 29 2.06 2.95 10.80
CA ALA A 29 2.40 2.83 12.20
C ALA A 29 2.37 4.22 12.87
N ASP A 30 1.61 4.32 13.97
CA ASP A 30 1.71 5.42 14.92
C ASP A 30 2.58 4.96 16.10
N GLU A 31 3.86 5.31 16.03
CA GLU A 31 4.87 4.96 17.05
C GLU A 31 4.48 5.42 18.47
N ARG A 32 3.64 6.46 18.60
CA ARG A 32 3.24 6.98 19.91
C ARG A 32 2.16 6.11 20.56
N SER A 33 1.28 5.52 19.77
CA SER A 33 0.14 4.76 20.27
C SER A 33 0.27 3.24 20.08
N GLY A 34 1.26 2.78 19.30
CA GLY A 34 1.41 1.37 18.91
C GLY A 34 0.27 0.89 18.01
N GLN A 35 -0.48 1.82 17.41
CA GLN A 35 -1.63 1.54 16.55
C GLN A 35 -1.22 1.65 15.08
N LEU A 36 -1.93 0.89 14.24
CA LEU A 36 -1.92 1.00 12.79
C LEU A 36 -3.17 1.77 12.36
N ILE A 37 -2.96 2.92 11.71
CA ILE A 37 -4.04 3.82 11.26
C ILE A 37 -4.21 3.65 9.76
N ALA A 38 -5.44 3.36 9.32
CA ALA A 38 -5.76 3.28 7.89
C ALA A 38 -5.56 4.64 7.21
N GLY A 39 -4.75 4.64 6.15
CA GLY A 39 -4.54 5.78 5.26
C GLY A 39 -5.26 5.55 3.93
N PRO A 40 -4.54 5.27 2.82
CA PRO A 40 -5.13 4.81 1.57
C PRO A 40 -6.00 3.57 1.77
N VAL A 41 -7.21 3.60 1.21
CA VAL A 41 -8.20 2.52 1.30
C VAL A 41 -8.84 2.33 -0.06
N TRP A 42 -8.87 1.08 -0.52
CA TRP A 42 -9.75 0.61 -1.58
C TRP A 42 -10.66 -0.48 -1.01
N ALA A 43 -11.91 -0.53 -1.47
CA ALA A 43 -12.85 -1.57 -1.10
C ALA A 43 -13.88 -1.81 -2.21
N SER A 44 -14.40 -3.04 -2.27
CA SER A 44 -15.42 -3.46 -3.23
C SER A 44 -16.77 -2.75 -3.07
N SER A 45 -17.00 -2.08 -1.92
CA SER A 45 -18.18 -1.26 -1.67
C SER A 45 -17.86 0.03 -0.93
N SER A 46 -18.68 1.05 -1.16
CA SER A 46 -18.58 2.35 -0.48
C SER A 46 -18.82 2.25 1.02
N ALA A 47 -19.71 1.35 1.47
CA ALA A 47 -19.97 1.10 2.88
C ALA A 47 -18.71 0.55 3.58
N LEU A 48 -18.08 -0.48 3.00
CA LEU A 48 -16.86 -1.06 3.55
C LEU A 48 -15.70 -0.05 3.55
N SER A 49 -15.57 0.76 2.49
CA SER A 49 -14.59 1.85 2.47
C SER A 49 -14.82 2.85 3.62
N ALA A 50 -16.07 3.28 3.83
CA ALA A 50 -16.41 4.22 4.90
C ALA A 50 -16.15 3.65 6.31
N GLU A 51 -16.30 2.34 6.51
CA GLU A 51 -15.93 1.67 7.76
C GLU A 51 -14.42 1.65 7.99
N LEU A 52 -13.64 1.48 6.92
CA LEU A 52 -12.19 1.28 7.00
C LEU A 52 -11.41 2.59 7.06
N VAL A 53 -11.86 3.66 6.41
CA VAL A 53 -11.15 4.94 6.38
C VAL A 53 -10.94 5.49 7.79
N GLY A 54 -9.67 5.72 8.15
CA GLY A 54 -9.28 6.22 9.47
C GLY A 54 -9.42 5.22 10.63
N SER A 55 -9.80 3.97 10.34
CA SER A 55 -9.88 2.90 11.34
C SER A 55 -8.51 2.61 11.96
N ARG A 56 -8.52 2.15 13.21
CA ARG A 56 -7.31 1.86 14.00
C ARG A 56 -7.31 0.42 14.47
N ARG A 57 -6.15 -0.22 14.46
CA ARG A 57 -5.96 -1.52 15.11
C ARG A 57 -4.59 -1.61 15.79
N PRO A 58 -4.44 -2.42 16.85
CA PRO A 58 -3.13 -2.68 17.43
C PRO A 58 -2.23 -3.39 16.42
N SER A 59 -0.93 -3.04 16.43
CA SER A 59 0.09 -3.81 15.71
C SER A 59 0.14 -5.25 16.24
N GLY A 60 0.20 -6.24 15.34
CA GLY A 60 0.22 -7.66 15.71
C GLY A 60 -1.13 -8.28 16.13
N ALA A 61 -2.26 -7.61 15.87
CA ALA A 61 -3.57 -8.23 16.01
C ALA A 61 -3.67 -9.51 15.14
N GLY A 62 -4.24 -10.59 15.67
CA GLY A 62 -4.33 -11.90 15.00
C GLY A 62 -5.32 -11.96 13.83
N GLU A 63 -5.51 -13.16 13.28
CA GLU A 63 -6.48 -13.46 12.22
C GLU A 63 -7.91 -13.26 12.73
N ASP A 64 -8.72 -12.50 11.98
CA ASP A 64 -10.13 -12.29 12.28
C ASP A 64 -10.92 -13.45 11.66
N GLY A 65 -11.35 -14.43 12.48
CA GLY A 65 -11.72 -15.79 12.05
C GLY A 65 -12.90 -15.94 11.09
N ALA A 66 -13.49 -14.85 10.59
CA ALA A 66 -14.52 -14.86 9.54
C ALA A 66 -14.02 -14.34 8.18
N ARG A 67 -12.81 -13.78 8.10
CA ARG A 67 -12.21 -13.21 6.88
C ARG A 67 -10.80 -13.76 6.68
N SER A 68 -10.47 -14.08 5.44
CA SER A 68 -9.08 -14.28 5.05
C SER A 68 -8.39 -12.91 5.08
N VAL A 69 -7.25 -12.84 5.75
CA VAL A 69 -6.48 -11.61 5.93
C VAL A 69 -5.03 -11.86 5.57
N LEU A 70 -4.53 -11.16 4.56
CA LEU A 70 -3.11 -11.15 4.21
C LEU A 70 -2.52 -9.79 4.63
N ARG A 71 -1.43 -9.86 5.38
CA ARG A 71 -0.74 -8.69 5.96
C ARG A 71 0.71 -8.73 5.60
N VAL A 72 1.16 -7.67 4.92
CA VAL A 72 2.54 -7.57 4.43
C VAL A 72 3.16 -6.28 4.95
N PRO A 73 4.33 -6.34 5.63
CA PRO A 73 4.97 -5.15 6.16
C PRO A 73 5.44 -4.22 5.04
N ILE A 74 5.16 -2.94 5.18
CA ILE A 74 5.71 -1.89 4.31
C ILE A 74 7.00 -1.41 4.94
N ARG A 75 8.11 -1.58 4.23
CA ARG A 75 9.45 -1.23 4.70
C ARG A 75 9.99 0.01 4.01
N ARG A 76 10.74 0.79 4.77
CA ARG A 76 11.63 1.85 4.30
C ARG A 76 13.05 1.48 4.70
N GLY A 77 13.80 0.92 3.76
CA GLY A 77 15.08 0.28 4.10
C GLY A 77 14.83 -0.85 5.10
N GLU A 78 15.46 -0.80 6.26
CA GLU A 78 15.28 -1.80 7.32
C GLU A 78 14.04 -1.54 8.20
N ASP A 79 13.53 -0.30 8.21
CA ASP A 79 12.48 0.13 9.12
C ASP A 79 11.09 -0.26 8.59
N VAL A 80 10.25 -0.85 9.45
CA VAL A 80 8.84 -1.11 9.14
C VAL A 80 8.03 0.15 9.45
N VAL A 81 7.47 0.78 8.42
CA VAL A 81 6.73 2.06 8.53
C VAL A 81 5.21 1.87 8.50
N GLY A 82 4.76 0.66 8.18
CA GLY A 82 3.35 0.33 8.07
C GLY A 82 3.10 -1.08 7.58
N GLU A 83 1.88 -1.33 7.13
CA GLU A 83 1.43 -2.63 6.64
C GLU A 83 0.43 -2.44 5.49
N LEU A 84 0.55 -3.28 4.46
CA LEU A 84 -0.50 -3.51 3.49
C LEU A 84 -1.39 -4.64 4.02
N GLU A 85 -2.67 -4.35 4.22
CA GLU A 85 -3.68 -5.30 4.67
C GLU A 85 -4.70 -5.55 3.56
N LEU A 86 -4.86 -6.82 3.20
CA LEU A 86 -5.80 -7.32 2.22
C LEU A 86 -6.85 -8.18 2.93
N LEU A 87 -8.11 -7.91 2.64
CA LEU A 87 -9.24 -8.63 3.23
C LEU A 87 -10.00 -9.34 2.12
N ARG A 88 -10.28 -10.64 2.27
CA ARG A 88 -11.13 -11.41 1.36
C ARG A 88 -12.10 -12.28 2.16
N HIS A 89 -13.37 -12.29 1.76
CA HIS A 89 -14.37 -13.22 2.24
C HIS A 89 -14.27 -14.54 1.47
N GLY A 90 -14.29 -15.66 2.18
CA GLY A 90 -14.22 -17.00 1.59
C GLY A 90 -12.78 -17.49 1.48
N ASP A 91 -12.27 -17.60 0.26
CA ASP A 91 -11.01 -18.28 -0.03
C ASP A 91 -9.79 -17.58 0.58
N SER A 92 -8.79 -18.38 0.97
CA SER A 92 -7.50 -17.88 1.44
C SER A 92 -6.72 -17.21 0.30
N PHE A 93 -5.82 -16.29 0.64
CA PHE A 93 -4.81 -15.81 -0.31
C PHE A 93 -3.79 -16.92 -0.59
N ASP A 94 -3.40 -17.09 -1.85
CA ASP A 94 -2.38 -18.06 -2.25
C ASP A 94 -0.98 -17.45 -2.35
N ASP A 95 0.00 -18.23 -2.79
CA ASP A 95 1.41 -17.80 -2.88
C ASP A 95 1.62 -16.72 -3.97
N ASP A 96 0.80 -16.72 -5.02
CA ASP A 96 0.86 -15.72 -6.08
C ASP A 96 0.27 -14.38 -5.59
N ASP A 97 -0.86 -14.44 -4.87
CA ASP A 97 -1.44 -13.30 -4.15
C ASP A 97 -0.42 -12.70 -3.17
N ALA A 98 0.27 -13.54 -2.40
CA ALA A 98 1.31 -13.11 -1.47
C ALA A 98 2.47 -12.42 -2.18
N SER A 99 2.96 -12.99 -3.29
CA SER A 99 4.05 -12.42 -4.08
C SER A 99 3.70 -11.06 -4.69
N LEU A 100 2.46 -10.89 -5.16
CA LEU A 100 1.93 -9.61 -5.64
C LEU A 100 1.82 -8.58 -4.50
N ALA A 101 1.31 -9.00 -3.34
CA ALA A 101 1.18 -8.15 -2.17
C ALA A 101 2.55 -7.69 -1.62
N GLU A 102 3.55 -8.57 -1.60
CA GLU A 102 4.95 -8.24 -1.28
C GLU A 102 5.54 -7.21 -2.23
N SER A 103 5.31 -7.38 -3.52
CA SER A 103 5.74 -6.42 -4.54
C SER A 103 5.07 -5.05 -4.36
N ALA A 104 3.76 -5.03 -4.10
CA ALA A 104 3.01 -3.80 -3.83
C ALA A 104 3.49 -3.12 -2.53
N ALA A 105 3.74 -3.87 -1.46
CA ALA A 105 4.25 -3.33 -0.20
C ALA A 105 5.65 -2.71 -0.38
N ALA A 106 6.53 -3.33 -1.17
CA ALA A 106 7.83 -2.79 -1.52
C ALA A 106 7.71 -1.47 -2.31
N GLN A 107 6.80 -1.42 -3.28
CA GLN A 107 6.51 -0.21 -4.06
C GLN A 107 5.94 0.91 -3.19
N ALA A 108 5.04 0.59 -2.25
CA ALA A 108 4.51 1.57 -1.29
C ALA A 108 5.64 2.19 -0.46
N GLY A 109 6.60 1.38 0.00
CA GLY A 109 7.81 1.85 0.67
C GLY A 109 8.62 2.85 -0.15
N LEU A 110 8.81 2.56 -1.45
CA LEU A 110 9.50 3.46 -2.38
C LEU A 110 8.75 4.78 -2.59
N VAL A 111 7.41 4.73 -2.71
CA VAL A 111 6.58 5.93 -2.85
C VAL A 111 6.70 6.83 -1.61
N LEU A 112 6.70 6.24 -0.41
CA LEU A 112 6.89 6.98 0.84
C LEU A 112 8.27 7.64 0.90
N VAL A 113 9.33 6.94 0.50
CA VAL A 113 10.69 7.52 0.40
C VAL A 113 10.73 8.67 -0.61
N ALA A 114 10.14 8.49 -1.79
CA ALA A 114 10.11 9.51 -2.83
C ALA A 114 9.34 10.77 -2.38
N ALA A 115 8.24 10.58 -1.66
CA ALA A 115 7.45 11.66 -1.07
C ALA A 115 8.28 12.50 -0.09
N GLU A 116 9.03 11.85 0.79
CA GLU A 116 9.85 12.55 1.77
C GLU A 116 11.00 13.33 1.13
N LEU A 117 11.66 12.75 0.12
CA LEU A 117 12.68 13.45 -0.67
C LEU A 117 12.09 14.67 -1.38
N ALA A 118 10.85 14.58 -1.87
CA ALA A 118 10.18 15.73 -2.50
C ALA A 118 9.89 16.88 -1.51
N VAL A 119 9.66 16.57 -0.23
CA VAL A 119 9.43 17.58 0.83
C VAL A 119 10.73 18.29 1.24
N ARG A 120 11.88 17.63 1.12
CA ARG A 120 13.19 18.16 1.57
C ARG A 120 13.83 19.19 0.61
N GLY A 121 13.37 19.30 -0.63
CA GLY A 121 13.72 20.42 -1.54
C GLY A 121 14.98 20.23 -2.39
N ASP A 122 15.03 21.00 -3.49
CA ASP A 122 15.82 20.82 -4.72
C ASP A 122 17.36 20.82 -4.53
N GLY A 123 17.94 19.63 -4.39
CA GLY A 123 19.38 19.35 -4.43
C GLY A 123 19.67 18.12 -5.32
N PRO A 124 20.81 17.41 -5.19
CA PRO A 124 21.09 16.17 -5.92
C PRO A 124 19.98 15.09 -5.84
N GLU A 125 19.05 15.23 -4.90
CA GLU A 125 17.79 14.50 -4.75
C GLU A 125 16.85 14.62 -5.97
N GLY A 126 16.92 15.70 -6.75
CA GLY A 126 16.11 15.88 -7.96
C GLY A 126 16.48 14.92 -9.10
N ARG A 127 17.70 14.38 -9.14
CA ARG A 127 18.07 13.30 -10.08
C ARG A 127 17.36 12.01 -9.71
N ARG A 128 17.41 11.61 -8.43
CA ARG A 128 16.77 10.40 -7.93
C ARG A 128 15.24 10.44 -8.11
N LYS A 129 14.63 11.61 -7.88
CA LYS A 129 13.19 11.82 -8.17
C LYS A 129 12.85 11.58 -9.64
N ARG A 130 13.67 12.08 -10.58
CA ARG A 130 13.48 11.87 -12.02
C ARG A 130 13.65 10.40 -12.42
N GLU A 131 14.65 9.71 -11.85
CA GLU A 131 14.87 8.28 -12.10
C GLU A 131 13.67 7.44 -11.63
N LEU A 132 13.11 7.75 -10.46
CA LEU A 132 11.90 7.08 -9.95
C LEU A 132 10.66 7.36 -10.80
N ALA A 133 10.48 8.60 -11.26
CA ALA A 133 9.37 8.95 -12.16
C ALA A 133 9.45 8.15 -13.48
N LEU A 134 10.63 8.08 -14.09
CA LEU A 134 10.86 7.30 -15.32
C LEU A 134 10.62 5.80 -15.12
N ALA A 135 11.04 5.25 -13.97
CA ALA A 135 10.77 3.85 -13.64
C ALA A 135 9.27 3.58 -13.48
N GLY A 136 8.53 4.49 -12.84
CA GLY A 136 7.07 4.41 -12.72
C GLY A 136 6.35 4.49 -14.06
N GLU A 137 6.76 5.42 -14.94
CA GLU A 137 6.22 5.53 -16.30
C GLU A 137 6.45 4.25 -17.11
N ALA A 138 7.67 3.68 -17.05
CA ALA A 138 7.99 2.43 -17.73
C ALA A 138 7.15 1.26 -17.22
N LEU A 139 6.94 1.17 -15.89
CA LEU A 139 6.08 0.16 -15.29
C LEU A 139 4.61 0.31 -15.72
N ALA A 140 4.08 1.54 -15.75
CA ALA A 140 2.72 1.82 -16.19
C ALA A 140 2.48 1.47 -17.66
N ILE A 141 3.47 1.69 -18.53
CA ILE A 141 3.44 1.30 -19.94
C ILE A 141 3.45 -0.24 -20.06
N ALA A 142 4.29 -0.93 -19.29
CA ALA A 142 4.34 -2.40 -19.30
C ALA A 142 3.01 -3.03 -18.84
N ALA A 143 2.38 -2.48 -17.79
CA ALA A 143 1.09 -2.94 -17.30
C ALA A 143 -0.06 -2.70 -18.30
N SER A 144 -0.02 -1.58 -19.03
CA SER A 144 -1.04 -1.25 -20.04
C SER A 144 -0.86 -1.98 -21.37
N GLY A 145 0.33 -2.52 -21.63
CA GLY A 145 0.72 -3.14 -22.91
C GLY A 145 0.33 -4.61 -23.07
N ASN A 146 -0.38 -5.20 -22.10
CA ASN A 146 -0.82 -6.59 -22.14
C ASN A 146 -2.35 -6.70 -22.30
N ALA A 147 -2.87 -6.11 -23.39
CA ALA A 147 -4.26 -6.22 -23.82
C ALA A 147 -4.35 -6.69 -25.28
#